data_AF-A0A971LJW2-F1
#
_entry.id   AF-A0A971LJW2-F1
#
_cell.length_a   1.000
_cell.length_b   1.000
_cell.length_c   1.000
_cell.angle_alpha   90.00
_cell.angle_beta   90.00
_cell.angle_gamma   90.00
#
_symmetry.space_group_name_H-M   'P 1'
#
loop_
_entity.id
_entity.type
_entity.pdbx_description
1 polymer ?
#
loop_
_entity_poly.entity_id
_entity_poly.type
_entity_poly.pdbx_seq_one_letter_code
_entity_poly.pdbx_strand_id
1 'polypeptide(L)'
;EQVYAFQVGGQVYQLVVRRLSPLETLVSVQNEQGEELVATGLQDFVMALKDGGLVAKELLAADQLTMETVGEQCRLRIVFQHINANLGGESQGIDYSMYVLVGIGP
;
A
#
# COMPACT_ATOMS: atom_id res chain seq x y z
N GLU A 1 -13.24 -5.07 -0.72
CA GLU A 1 -12.41 -5.07 0.50
C GLU A 1 -11.83 -6.46 0.70
N GLN A 2 -10.58 -6.55 1.14
CA GLN A 2 -9.89 -7.79 1.47
C GLN A 2 -9.26 -7.66 2.86
N VAL A 3 -9.38 -8.71 3.67
CA VAL A 3 -8.88 -8.72 5.06
C VAL A 3 -8.05 -9.98 5.28
N TYR A 4 -6.88 -9.81 5.87
CA TYR A 4 -5.93 -10.88 6.18
C TYR A 4 -5.57 -10.84 7.65
N ALA A 5 -5.95 -11.88 8.40
CA ALA A 5 -5.55 -12.01 9.80
C ALA A 5 -4.11 -12.54 9.90
N PHE A 6 -3.35 -12.01 10.85
CA PHE A 6 -2.01 -12.49 11.18
C PHE A 6 -1.73 -12.33 12.67
N GLN A 7 -0.67 -12.97 13.16
CA GLN A 7 -0.31 -12.97 14.57
C GLN A 7 1.18 -12.69 14.74
N VAL A 8 1.52 -11.81 15.69
CA VAL A 8 2.90 -11.50 16.07
C VAL A 8 3.00 -11.52 17.58
N GLY A 9 3.95 -12.28 18.13
CA GLY A 9 4.16 -12.35 19.59
C GLY A 9 2.93 -12.82 20.39
N GLY A 10 2.00 -13.55 19.77
CA GLY A 10 0.76 -13.99 20.41
C GLY A 10 -0.43 -13.04 20.21
N GLN A 11 -0.21 -11.80 19.76
CA GLN A 11 -1.25 -10.81 19.53
C GLN A 11 -1.78 -10.88 18.09
N VAL A 12 -3.09 -10.75 17.93
CA VAL A 12 -3.79 -10.83 16.64
C VAL A 12 -3.91 -9.44 16.02
N TYR A 13 -3.70 -9.39 14.70
CA TYR A 13 -3.81 -8.19 13.88
C TYR A 13 -4.52 -8.49 12.58
N GLN A 14 -4.96 -7.44 11.91
CA GLN A 14 -5.60 -7.52 10.59
C GLN A 14 -4.91 -6.58 9.62
N LEU A 15 -4.52 -7.10 8.45
CA LEU A 15 -4.18 -6.29 7.29
C LEU A 15 -5.45 -6.09 6.47
N VAL A 16 -5.83 -4.84 6.23
CA VAL A 16 -7.02 -4.45 5.48
C VAL A 16 -6.58 -3.76 4.18
N VAL A 17 -7.06 -4.27 3.06
CA VAL A 17 -6.88 -3.67 1.73
C VAL A 17 -8.25 -3.25 1.20
N ARG A 18 -8.46 -1.93 1.11
CA ARG A 18 -9.75 -1.35 0.72
C ARG A 18 -9.56 -0.40 -0.45
N ARG A 19 -10.15 -0.74 -1.60
CA ARG A 19 -10.28 0.19 -2.73
C ARG A 19 -11.36 1.23 -2.39
N LEU A 20 -10.96 2.49 -2.25
CA LEU A 20 -11.84 3.62 -1.92
C LEU A 20 -12.43 4.24 -3.20
N SER A 21 -11.66 4.24 -4.29
CA SER A 21 -12.07 4.70 -5.61
C SER A 21 -11.29 3.92 -6.68
N PRO A 22 -11.57 4.11 -7.98
CA PRO A 22 -10.74 3.51 -9.03
C PRO A 22 -9.26 3.90 -8.95
N LEU A 23 -8.94 5.07 -8.38
CA LEU A 23 -7.58 5.59 -8.27
C LEU A 23 -6.97 5.37 -6.88
N GLU A 24 -7.80 5.19 -5.86
CA GLU A 24 -7.33 5.12 -4.47
C GLU A 24 -7.57 3.75 -3.85
N THR A 25 -6.49 3.22 -3.26
CA THR A 25 -6.51 2.01 -2.46
C THR A 25 -5.84 2.31 -1.14
N LEU A 26 -6.54 2.01 -0.06
CA LEU A 26 -6.05 2.09 1.30
C LEU A 26 -5.48 0.72 1.70
N VAL A 27 -4.30 0.73 2.30
CA VAL A 27 -3.72 -0.44 2.98
C VAL A 27 -3.48 -0.04 4.43
N SER A 28 -4.08 -0.77 5.38
CA SER A 28 -3.93 -0.47 6.80
C SER A 28 -3.78 -1.72 7.65
N VAL A 29 -3.18 -1.54 8.83
CA VAL A 29 -3.06 -2.58 9.85
C VAL A 29 -3.86 -2.17 11.07
N GLN A 30 -4.67 -3.10 11.57
CA GLN A 30 -5.50 -2.92 12.75
C GLN A 30 -5.14 -3.93 13.85
N ASN A 31 -5.29 -3.55 15.11
CA ASN A 31 -5.18 -4.47 16.25
C ASN A 31 -6.46 -5.31 16.41
N GLU A 32 -6.47 -6.23 17.39
CA GLU A 32 -7.62 -7.09 17.70
C GLU A 32 -8.92 -6.32 18.03
N GLN A 33 -8.79 -5.08 18.52
CA GLN A 33 -9.92 -4.22 18.88
C GLN A 33 -10.47 -3.44 17.67
N GLY A 34 -9.85 -3.60 16.49
CA GLY A 34 -10.19 -2.88 15.27
C GLY A 34 -9.61 -1.46 15.20
N GLU A 35 -8.71 -1.10 16.12
CA GLU A 35 -8.02 0.19 16.09
C GLU A 35 -6.94 0.17 15.02
N GLU A 36 -6.90 1.22 14.20
CA GLU A 36 -5.91 1.39 13.14
C GLU A 36 -4.56 1.81 13.72
N LEU A 37 -3.53 0.99 13.48
CA LEU A 37 -2.16 1.24 13.94
C LEU A 37 -1.33 2.02 12.91
N VAL A 38 -1.61 1.79 11.62
CA VAL A 38 -0.98 2.49 10.50
C VAL A 38 -1.85 2.31 9.25
N ALA A 39 -1.90 3.33 8.40
CA ALA A 39 -2.56 3.28 7.11
C ALA A 39 -1.79 4.06 6.04
N THR A 40 -2.00 3.67 4.79
CA THR A 40 -1.36 4.29 3.63
C THR A 40 -2.35 4.48 2.50
N GLY A 41 -2.29 5.64 1.83
CA GLY A 41 -2.96 5.89 0.56
C GLY A 41 -2.01 5.67 -0.60
N LEU A 42 -2.34 4.75 -1.51
CA LEU A 42 -1.45 4.40 -2.63
C LEU A 42 -1.49 5.46 -3.75
N GLN A 43 -2.56 6.25 -3.87
CA GLN A 43 -2.70 7.24 -4.94
C GLN A 43 -1.60 8.29 -4.90
N ASP A 44 -1.31 8.87 -3.73
CA ASP A 44 -0.31 9.94 -3.60
C ASP A 44 1.07 9.47 -4.04
N PHE A 45 1.42 8.23 -3.69
CA PHE A 45 2.66 7.60 -4.11
C PHE A 45 2.72 7.43 -5.64
N VAL A 46 1.64 6.95 -6.27
CA VAL A 46 1.60 6.79 -7.74
C VAL A 46 1.65 8.13 -8.46
N MET A 47 0.99 9.16 -7.93
CA MET A 47 1.02 10.50 -8.51
C MET A 47 2.43 11.10 -8.42
N ALA A 48 3.13 10.93 -7.29
CA ALA A 48 4.53 11.34 -7.15
C ALA A 48 5.45 10.62 -8.15
N LEU A 49 5.24 9.32 -8.37
CA LEU A 49 5.98 8.56 -9.39
C LEU A 49 5.68 9.04 -10.82
N LYS A 50 4.44 9.46 -11.09
CA LYS A 50 4.03 10.02 -12.39
C LYS A 50 4.77 11.33 -12.70
N ASP A 51 4.77 12.26 -11.75
CA ASP A 51 5.41 13.57 -11.92
C ASP A 51 6.94 13.46 -12.02
N GLY A 52 7.52 12.38 -11.47
CA GLY A 52 8.94 12.03 -11.60
C GLY A 52 9.36 11.44 -12.96
N GLY A 53 8.45 11.29 -13.93
CA GLY A 53 8.76 10.78 -15.27
C GLY A 53 8.55 9.28 -15.42
N LEU A 54 7.31 8.84 -15.30
CA LEU A 54 6.87 7.45 -15.48
C LEU A 54 6.86 7.01 -16.97
N VAL A 55 7.95 7.26 -17.70
CA VAL A 55 8.07 6.98 -19.15
C VAL A 55 8.71 5.62 -19.42
N ALA A 56 9.28 4.94 -18.44
CA ALA A 56 9.69 3.56 -18.60
C ALA A 56 9.37 2.75 -17.35
N LYS A 57 8.25 2.00 -17.41
CA LYS A 57 7.88 0.93 -16.45
C LYS A 57 9.00 -0.13 -16.26
N GLU A 58 10.09 -0.05 -17.01
CA GLU A 58 11.21 -0.99 -17.04
C GLU A 58 12.46 -0.51 -16.27
N LEU A 59 12.48 0.70 -15.69
CA LEU A 59 13.72 1.31 -15.17
C LEU A 59 13.70 1.81 -13.71
N LEU A 60 12.58 1.70 -12.98
CA LEU A 60 12.55 2.08 -11.57
C LEU A 60 13.17 0.98 -10.71
N ALA A 61 14.19 1.33 -9.92
CA ALA A 61 14.81 0.41 -8.99
C ALA A 61 13.84 0.07 -7.84
N ALA A 62 14.07 -1.07 -7.17
CA ALA A 62 13.15 -1.59 -6.15
C ALA A 62 12.95 -0.62 -4.97
N ASP A 63 13.96 0.18 -4.65
CA ASP A 63 13.91 1.25 -3.65
C ASP A 63 12.96 2.39 -4.06
N GLN A 64 12.90 2.72 -5.34
CA GLN A 64 11.97 3.71 -5.90
C GLN A 64 10.53 3.17 -6.01
N LEU A 65 10.36 1.85 -6.04
CA LEU A 65 9.08 1.15 -5.98
C LEU A 65 8.72 0.68 -4.56
N THR A 66 9.35 1.25 -3.54
CA THR A 66 9.05 0.96 -2.15
C THR A 66 8.44 2.18 -1.47
N MET A 67 7.29 1.98 -0.83
CA MET A 67 6.70 2.94 0.09
C MET A 67 6.84 2.41 1.51
N GLU A 68 7.16 3.29 2.45
CA GLU A 68 7.20 2.97 3.88
C GLU A 68 6.35 3.96 4.65
N THR A 69 5.62 3.47 5.64
CA THR A 69 4.85 4.28 6.58
C THR A 69 5.03 3.72 7.97
N VAL A 70 5.30 4.59 8.93
CA VAL A 70 5.65 4.23 10.30
C VAL A 70 4.62 4.88 11.22
N GLY A 71 3.83 4.05 11.90
CA GLY A 71 3.07 4.41 13.10
C GLY A 71 3.88 4.11 14.35
N GLU A 72 3.34 4.45 15.52
CA GLU A 72 4.07 4.34 16.80
C GLU A 72 4.53 2.92 17.12
N GLN A 73 3.67 1.92 16.84
CA GLN A 73 3.91 0.51 17.17
C GLN A 73 3.96 -0.40 15.93
N CYS A 74 3.78 0.16 14.74
CA CYS A 74 3.65 -0.59 13.51
C CYS A 74 4.33 0.11 12.35
N ARG A 75 5.13 -0.63 11.57
CA ARG A 75 5.70 -0.19 10.31
C ARG A 75 5.06 -0.99 9.18
N LEU A 76 4.54 -0.28 8.19
CA LEU A 76 4.09 -0.85 6.94
C LEU A 76 5.10 -0.52 5.84
N ARG A 77 5.54 -1.54 5.10
CA ARG A 77 6.35 -1.36 3.89
C ARG A 77 5.65 -2.06 2.72
N ILE A 78 5.45 -1.33 1.64
CA ILE A 78 4.84 -1.82 0.41
C ILE A 78 5.89 -1.77 -0.69
N VAL A 79 6.15 -2.92 -1.31
CA VAL A 79 7.06 -3.04 -2.45
C VAL A 79 6.22 -3.35 -3.68
N PHE A 80 6.14 -2.40 -4.61
CA PHE A 80 5.40 -2.54 -5.85
C PHE A 80 6.19 -3.34 -6.87
N GLN A 81 5.58 -4.42 -7.37
CA GLN A 81 6.10 -5.18 -8.49
C GLN A 81 5.63 -4.57 -9.81
N HIS A 82 4.34 -4.22 -9.88
CA HIS A 82 3.74 -3.59 -11.06
C HIS A 82 2.68 -2.58 -10.64
N ILE A 83 2.68 -1.43 -11.31
CA ILE A 83 1.64 -0.41 -11.21
C ILE A 83 1.10 -0.19 -12.61
N ASN A 84 -0.18 -0.48 -12.82
CA ASN A 84 -0.86 -0.23 -14.08
C ASN A 84 -1.90 0.87 -13.89
N ALA A 85 -1.54 2.09 -14.24
CA ALA A 85 -2.43 3.25 -14.19
C ALA A 85 -3.01 3.54 -15.57
N ASN A 86 -4.34 3.48 -15.69
CA ASN A 86 -5.07 4.11 -16.80
C ASN A 86 -5.67 5.43 -16.29
N LEU A 87 -5.14 6.54 -16.78
CA LEU A 87 -5.55 7.88 -16.35
C LEU A 87 -6.30 8.65 -17.45
N GLY A 88 -6.62 8.01 -18.59
CA GLY A 88 -7.31 8.63 -19.71
C GLY A 88 -8.61 7.89 -20.09
N GLY A 89 -9.60 8.63 -20.58
CA GLY A 89 -10.88 8.10 -21.06
C GLY A 89 -11.94 7.87 -19.97
N GLU A 90 -13.00 7.13 -20.31
CA GLU A 90 -14.17 6.89 -19.44
C GLU A 90 -13.93 5.84 -18.32
N SER A 91 -12.81 5.11 -18.37
CA SER A 91 -12.47 4.05 -17.40
C SER A 91 -11.08 4.27 -16.80
N GLN A 92 -10.99 5.27 -15.93
CA GLN A 92 -9.78 5.53 -15.16
C GLN A 92 -9.66 4.51 -14.02
N GLY A 93 -8.44 4.07 -13.73
CA GLY A 93 -8.17 3.13 -12.65
C GLY A 93 -6.69 2.82 -12.48
N ILE A 94 -6.33 2.37 -11.29
CA ILE A 94 -4.98 1.90 -10.99
C ILE A 94 -5.05 0.50 -10.39
N ASP A 95 -4.34 -0.43 -11.02
CA ASP A 95 -4.16 -1.79 -10.56
C ASP A 95 -2.73 -2.00 -10.07
N TYR A 96 -2.62 -2.73 -8.95
CA TYR A 96 -1.39 -2.91 -8.21
C TYR A 96 -1.05 -4.39 -8.07
N SER A 97 0.21 -4.73 -8.32
CA SER A 97 0.82 -5.96 -7.82
C SER A 97 1.91 -5.56 -6.83
N MET A 98 1.79 -6.00 -5.58
CA MET A 98 2.63 -5.53 -4.49
C MET A 98 2.85 -6.60 -3.42
N TYR A 99 4.00 -6.51 -2.74
CA TYR A 99 4.24 -7.18 -1.47
C TYR A 99 3.98 -6.21 -0.33
N VAL A 100 3.27 -6.67 0.69
CA VAL A 100 3.01 -5.91 1.91
C VAL A 100 3.77 -6.57 3.05
N LEU A 101 4.70 -5.83 3.64
CA LEU A 101 5.48 -6.25 4.80
C LEU A 101 5.01 -5.45 6.01
N VAL A 102 4.68 -6.16 7.08
CA VAL A 102 4.26 -5.57 8.35
C VAL A 102 5.34 -5.87 9.39
N GLY A 103 5.88 -4.82 10.00
CA GLY A 103 6.76 -4.91 11.17
C GLY A 103 6.03 -4.40 12.39
N ILE A 104 5.86 -5.23 13.41
CA ILE A 104 5.31 -4.83 14.71
C ILE A 104 6.49 -4.53 15.64
N GLY A 105 6.52 -3.31 16.16
CA GLY A 105 7.50 -2.86 17.14
C GLY A 105 7.09 -3.24 18.57
N PRO A 106 8.03 -3.22 19.53
CA PRO A 106 7.70 -3.28 20.95
C PRO A 106 6.90 -2.06 21.42
#